data_AF-X1QNS2-F1
#
_entry.id   AF-X1QNS2-F1
#
_cell.length_a   1.000
_cell.length_b   1.000
_cell.length_c   1.000
_cell.angle_alpha   90.00
_cell.angle_beta   90.00
_cell.angle_gamma   90.00
#
_symmetry.space_group_name_H-M   'P 1'
#
loop_
_entity.id
_entity.type
_entity.pdbx_description
1 polymer ?
#
loop_
_entity_poly.entity_id
_entity_poly.type
_entity_poly.pdbx_seq_one_letter_code
_entity_poly.pdbx_strand_id
1 'polypeptide(L)'
;MDRFAQLSVAAGLQAVEQSAIQITSINHDSIAIVVGSGIGGLTTLFEQTRILLENGPGKVSPFLVPMMISDMAAAQVSIRLGVTGLNLCTTSACSSSSDAIGVAYELLKRGDAQAALAGGS
;
A
#
# COMPACT_ATOMS: atom_id res chain seq x y z
N MET A 1 -6.80 9.15 -3.66
CA MET A 1 -6.64 7.83 -3.01
C MET A 1 -8.02 7.26 -2.77
N ASP A 2 -8.24 6.00 -3.12
CA ASP A 2 -9.45 5.28 -2.68
C ASP A 2 -9.42 5.03 -1.15
N ARG A 3 -10.56 4.68 -0.57
CA ARG A 3 -10.76 4.48 0.87
C ARG A 3 -9.78 3.46 1.44
N PHE A 4 -9.52 2.36 0.74
CA PHE A 4 -8.64 1.30 1.24
C PHE A 4 -7.22 1.84 1.50
N ALA A 5 -6.63 2.56 0.55
CA ALA A 5 -5.31 3.16 0.68
C ALA A 5 -5.25 4.23 1.79
N GLN A 6 -6.34 4.99 2.02
CA GLN A 6 -6.40 5.95 3.12
C GLN A 6 -6.31 5.26 4.49
N LEU A 7 -6.97 4.11 4.63
CA LEU A 7 -6.92 3.31 5.85
C LEU A 7 -5.52 2.72 6.07
N SER A 8 -4.86 2.23 5.02
CA SER A 8 -3.47 1.73 5.13
C SER A 8 -2.51 2.83 5.55
N VAL A 9 -2.64 4.04 4.99
CA VAL A 9 -1.80 5.19 5.39
C VAL A 9 -2.04 5.57 6.85
N ALA A 10 -3.30 5.65 7.28
CA ALA A 10 -3.61 5.97 8.67
C ALA A 10 -3.04 4.92 9.64
N ALA A 11 -3.27 3.64 9.37
CA ALA A 11 -2.76 2.53 10.18
C ALA A 11 -1.22 2.47 10.17
N GLY A 12 -0.59 2.69 9.01
CA GLY A 12 0.86 2.70 8.88
C GLY A 12 1.53 3.81 9.68
N LEU A 13 0.95 5.02 9.69
CA LEU A 13 1.45 6.13 10.50
C LEU A 13 1.33 5.82 12.00
N GLN A 14 0.20 5.26 12.43
CA GLN A 14 0.01 4.85 13.83
C GLN A 14 1.01 3.77 14.23
N ALA A 15 1.26 2.79 13.36
CA ALA A 15 2.22 1.71 13.63
C ALA A 15 3.66 2.24 13.80
N VAL A 16 4.11 3.16 12.95
CA VAL A 16 5.45 3.77 13.05
C VAL A 16 5.57 4.63 14.30
N GLU A 17 4.53 5.40 14.64
CA GLU A 17 4.50 6.18 15.88
C GLU A 17 4.61 5.28 17.11
N GLN A 18 3.86 4.17 17.14
CA GLN A 18 3.88 3.20 18.23
C GLN A 18 5.18 2.41 18.33
N SER A 19 5.87 2.16 17.21
CA SER A 19 7.13 1.42 17.20
C SER A 19 8.33 2.27 17.64
N ALA A 20 8.16 3.59 17.76
CA ALA A 20 9.21 4.57 18.02
C ALA A 20 10.39 4.54 17.02
N ILE A 21 10.19 3.96 15.83
CA ILE A 21 11.21 3.92 14.78
C ILE A 21 11.31 5.31 14.15
N GLN A 22 12.53 5.85 14.12
CA GLN A 22 12.82 7.09 13.41
C GLN A 22 13.25 6.76 11.97
N ILE A 23 12.48 7.22 11.00
CA ILE A 23 12.78 7.08 9.58
C ILE A 23 13.62 8.29 9.16
N THR A 24 14.83 8.03 8.66
CA THR A 24 15.84 9.03 8.36
C THR A 24 16.51 8.73 7.02
N SER A 25 17.34 9.64 6.53
CA SER A 25 18.16 9.44 5.33
C SER A 25 19.18 8.28 5.45
N ILE A 26 19.35 7.68 6.64
CA ILE A 26 20.30 6.59 6.87
C ILE A 26 19.64 5.22 6.73
N ASN A 27 18.34 5.09 7.02
CA ASN A 27 17.65 3.80 7.08
C ASN A 27 16.42 3.69 6.17
N HIS A 28 15.99 4.77 5.52
CA HIS A 28 14.77 4.77 4.70
C HIS A 28 14.78 3.78 3.52
N ASP A 29 15.95 3.39 3.02
CA ASP A 29 16.13 2.38 1.97
C ASP A 29 16.16 0.94 2.50
N SER A 30 16.36 0.78 3.81
CA SER A 30 16.50 -0.50 4.50
C SER A 30 15.20 -0.93 5.18
N ILE A 31 14.13 -0.14 5.06
CA ILE A 31 12.79 -0.45 5.59
C ILE A 31 11.92 -0.95 4.43
N ALA A 32 11.32 -2.12 4.59
CA ALA A 32 10.36 -2.65 3.63
C ALA A 32 8.92 -2.21 3.95
N ILE A 33 8.12 -1.98 2.92
CA ILE A 33 6.67 -1.79 3.02
C ILE A 33 5.99 -2.95 2.30
N VAL A 34 5.24 -3.76 3.05
CA VAL A 34 4.53 -4.92 2.50
C VAL A 34 3.07 -4.84 2.93
N VAL A 35 2.20 -4.35 2.05
CA VAL A 35 0.78 -4.16 2.39
C VAL A 35 -0.07 -5.00 1.46
N GLY A 36 -0.85 -5.92 2.01
CA GLY A 36 -1.79 -6.73 1.25
C GLY A 36 -3.10 -5.99 0.96
N SER A 37 -3.66 -6.18 -0.23
CA SER A 37 -5.03 -5.78 -0.52
C SER A 37 -5.70 -6.80 -1.44
N GLY A 38 -6.91 -7.23 -1.06
CA GLY A 38 -7.65 -8.25 -1.78
C GLY A 38 -8.24 -7.75 -3.10
N ILE A 39 -8.87 -6.57 -3.08
CA ILE A 39 -9.65 -6.05 -4.21
C ILE A 39 -9.29 -4.61 -4.62
N GLY A 40 -8.42 -3.94 -3.87
CA GLY A 40 -8.03 -2.55 -4.14
C GLY A 40 -9.20 -1.57 -4.11
N GLY A 41 -9.12 -0.54 -4.95
CA GLY A 41 -10.07 0.57 -4.98
C GLY A 41 -11.30 0.31 -5.83
N LEU A 42 -12.09 -0.70 -5.46
CA LEU A 42 -13.28 -1.13 -6.20
C LEU A 42 -14.33 -0.01 -6.30
N THR A 43 -14.49 0.81 -5.26
CA THR A 43 -15.40 1.96 -5.27
C THR A 43 -15.02 2.95 -6.35
N THR A 44 -13.74 3.31 -6.45
CA THR A 44 -13.25 4.19 -7.52
C THR A 44 -13.45 3.58 -8.90
N LEU A 45 -13.17 2.28 -9.07
CA LEU A 45 -13.36 1.60 -10.35
C LEU A 45 -14.81 1.70 -10.83
N PHE A 46 -15.77 1.41 -9.95
CA PHE A 46 -17.20 1.49 -10.30
C PHE A 46 -17.61 2.92 -10.70
N GLU A 47 -17.20 3.92 -9.93
CA GLU A 47 -17.56 5.31 -10.21
C GLU A 47 -16.96 5.81 -11.53
N GLN A 48 -15.69 5.48 -11.80
CA GLN A 48 -15.05 5.87 -13.05
C GLN A 48 -15.60 5.10 -14.25
N THR A 49 -16.02 3.85 -14.07
CA THR A 49 -16.71 3.08 -15.11
C THR A 49 -18.07 3.70 -15.45
N ARG A 50 -18.82 4.15 -14.43
CA ARG A 50 -20.08 4.88 -14.62
C ARG A 50 -19.86 6.16 -15.44
N ILE A 51 -18.83 6.94 -15.08
CA ILE A 51 -18.44 8.16 -15.82
C ILE A 51 -18.06 7.83 -17.28
N LEU A 52 -17.30 6.76 -17.51
CA LEU A 52 -16.93 6.32 -18.85
C LEU A 52 -18.17 6.03 -19.72
N LEU A 53 -19.14 5.30 -19.17
CA LEU A 53 -20.35 4.90 -19.88
C LEU A 53 -21.30 6.07 -20.15
N GLU A 54 -21.46 6.97 -19.18
CA GLU A 54 -22.39 8.10 -19.29
C GLU A 54 -21.81 9.30 -20.04
N ASN A 55 -20.52 9.59 -19.86
CA ASN A 55 -19.90 10.86 -20.27
C ASN A 55 -18.71 10.69 -21.22
N GLY A 56 -18.32 9.45 -21.53
CA GLY A 56 -17.23 9.12 -22.44
C GLY A 56 -15.84 9.16 -21.81
N PRO A 57 -14.82 8.65 -22.53
CA PRO A 57 -13.48 8.42 -22.00
C PRO A 57 -12.74 9.70 -21.57
N GLY A 58 -13.04 10.84 -22.19
CA GLY A 58 -12.42 12.13 -21.85
C GLY A 58 -12.79 12.68 -20.47
N LYS A 59 -13.75 12.06 -19.77
CA LYS A 59 -14.15 12.43 -18.40
C LYS A 59 -13.61 11.48 -17.33
N VAL A 60 -12.98 10.37 -17.72
CA VAL A 60 -12.34 9.47 -16.77
C VAL A 60 -11.16 10.17 -16.12
N SER A 61 -11.07 10.07 -14.80
CA SER A 61 -10.01 10.67 -14.02
C SER A 61 -8.64 10.08 -14.42
N PRO A 62 -7.60 10.91 -14.62
CA PRO A 62 -6.24 10.41 -14.83
C PRO A 62 -5.71 9.64 -13.61
N PHE A 63 -6.34 9.81 -12.45
CA PHE A 63 -6.01 9.12 -11.21
C PHE A 63 -6.75 7.79 -11.03
N LEU A 64 -7.58 7.34 -11.99
CA LEU A 64 -8.27 6.06 -11.88
C LEU A 64 -7.30 4.92 -11.52
N VAL A 65 -6.26 4.73 -12.34
CA VAL A 65 -5.30 3.64 -12.14
C VAL A 65 -4.62 3.72 -10.76
N PRO A 66 -4.00 4.85 -10.35
CA PRO A 66 -3.44 5.01 -9.00
C PRO A 66 -4.44 4.93 -7.84
N MET A 67 -5.75 5.00 -8.10
CA MET A 67 -6.76 4.86 -7.05
C MET A 67 -7.36 3.46 -6.99
N MET A 68 -7.32 2.67 -8.07
CA MET A 68 -7.94 1.34 -8.11
C MET A 68 -6.96 0.19 -7.81
N ILE A 69 -5.70 0.28 -8.25
CA ILE A 69 -4.78 -0.87 -8.18
C ILE A 69 -4.36 -1.16 -6.73
N SER A 70 -4.32 -2.43 -6.38
CA SER A 70 -4.15 -2.92 -4.99
C SER A 70 -2.86 -2.44 -4.33
N ASP A 71 -1.77 -2.33 -5.10
CA ASP A 71 -0.45 -1.93 -4.61
C ASP A 71 -0.35 -0.47 -4.17
N MET A 72 -1.35 0.35 -4.49
CA MET A 72 -1.36 1.75 -4.10
C MET A 72 -1.51 1.95 -2.59
N ALA A 73 -2.02 0.96 -1.85
CA ALA A 73 -1.95 0.99 -0.39
C ALA A 73 -0.48 1.05 0.10
N ALA A 74 0.37 0.14 -0.40
CA ALA A 74 1.79 0.08 -0.07
C ALA A 74 2.54 1.32 -0.58
N ALA A 75 2.27 1.74 -1.82
CA ALA A 75 2.88 2.94 -2.42
C ALA A 75 2.58 4.21 -1.62
N GLN A 76 1.33 4.44 -1.22
CA GLN A 76 0.95 5.64 -0.47
C GLN A 76 1.54 5.66 0.94
N VAL A 77 1.64 4.50 1.60
CA VAL A 77 2.34 4.37 2.90
C VAL A 77 3.82 4.73 2.75
N SER A 78 4.50 4.16 1.75
CA SER A 78 5.90 4.44 1.43
C SER A 78 6.14 5.94 1.18
N ILE A 79 5.33 6.56 0.31
CA ILE A 79 5.43 8.01 0.01
C ILE A 79 5.23 8.85 1.28
N ARG A 80 4.23 8.50 2.10
CA ARG A 80 3.90 9.28 3.30
C ARG A 80 4.97 9.18 4.38
N LEU A 81 5.64 8.04 4.49
CA LEU A 81 6.70 7.78 5.47
C LEU A 81 8.10 8.14 4.95
N GLY A 82 8.26 8.43 3.66
CA GLY A 82 9.56 8.68 3.04
C GLY A 82 10.43 7.42 2.92
N VAL A 83 9.83 6.23 2.97
CA VAL A 83 10.53 4.95 2.86
C VAL A 83 10.74 4.61 1.39
N THR A 84 11.98 4.31 1.00
CA THR A 84 12.37 3.99 -0.37
C THR A 84 12.92 2.56 -0.51
N GLY A 85 12.87 1.79 0.56
CA GLY A 85 13.20 0.37 0.50
C GLY A 85 12.15 -0.43 -0.27
N LEU A 86 12.26 -1.76 -0.16
CA LEU A 86 11.43 -2.67 -0.92
C LEU A 86 9.94 -2.43 -0.63
N ASN A 87 9.15 -2.25 -1.69
CA ASN A 87 7.73 -1.92 -1.64
C ASN A 87 6.93 -2.96 -2.43
N LEU A 88 6.10 -3.74 -1.74
CA LEU A 88 5.35 -4.86 -2.32
C LEU A 88 3.90 -4.87 -1.85
N CYS A 89 3.05 -5.46 -2.69
CA CYS A 89 1.67 -5.79 -2.37
C CYS A 89 1.40 -7.26 -2.61
N THR A 90 0.79 -7.92 -1.63
CA THR A 90 0.30 -9.29 -1.73
C THR A 90 -1.21 -9.29 -1.99
N THR A 91 -1.67 -10.19 -2.86
CA THR A 91 -3.10 -10.35 -3.15
C THR A 91 -3.43 -11.83 -3.25
N SER A 92 -4.01 -12.36 -2.18
CA SER A 92 -4.45 -13.75 -2.03
C SER A 92 -5.86 -13.82 -1.42
N ALA A 93 -6.74 -12.90 -1.83
CA ALA A 93 -8.07 -12.72 -1.25
C ALA A 93 -7.99 -12.48 0.28
N CYS A 94 -8.71 -13.28 1.09
CA CYS A 94 -8.81 -13.08 2.54
C CYS A 94 -7.47 -13.20 3.29
N SER A 95 -6.49 -13.92 2.73
CA SER A 95 -5.17 -14.11 3.35
C SER A 95 -4.15 -13.04 2.98
N SER A 96 -4.52 -12.03 2.17
CA SER A 96 -3.56 -11.05 1.62
C SER A 96 -2.68 -10.40 2.70
N SER A 97 -3.28 -9.98 3.82
CA SER A 97 -2.54 -9.37 4.94
C SER A 97 -1.68 -10.37 5.70
N SER A 98 -2.11 -11.63 5.83
CA SER A 98 -1.31 -12.70 6.44
C SER A 98 -0.09 -13.03 5.58
N ASP A 99 -0.26 -13.08 4.26
CA ASP A 99 0.82 -13.28 3.31
C ASP A 99 1.79 -12.10 3.32
N ALA A 100 1.28 -10.86 3.45
CA ALA A 100 2.11 -9.67 3.59
C ALA A 100 3.05 -9.78 4.80
N ILE A 101 2.52 -10.23 5.93
CA ILE A 101 3.31 -10.47 7.15
C ILE A 101 4.33 -11.59 6.93
N GLY A 102 3.94 -12.70 6.28
CA GLY A 102 4.85 -13.80 5.96
C GLY A 102 5.99 -13.40 5.03
N VAL A 103 5.70 -12.61 3.99
CA VAL A 103 6.69 -12.05 3.07
C VAL A 103 7.63 -11.11 3.82
N ALA A 104 7.10 -10.18 4.63
CA ALA A 104 7.90 -9.28 5.45
C ALA A 104 8.84 -10.02 6.40
N TYR A 105 8.36 -11.09 7.04
CA TYR A 105 9.18 -11.95 7.89
C TYR A 105 10.33 -12.59 7.12
N GLU A 106 10.08 -13.13 5.94
CA GLU A 106 11.12 -13.76 5.12
C GLU A 106 12.15 -12.74 4.60
N LEU A 107 11.74 -11.51 4.25
CA LEU A 107 12.65 -10.42 3.89
C LEU A 107 13.61 -10.08 5.05
N LEU A 108 13.08 -9.94 6.27
CA LEU A 108 13.88 -9.69 7.46
C LEU A 108 14.85 -10.84 7.75
N LYS A 109 14.37 -12.08 7.65
CA LYS A 109 15.16 -13.29 7.90
C LYS A 109 16.32 -13.46 6.92
N ARG A 110 16.14 -13.05 5.66
CA ARG A 110 17.19 -13.09 4.62
C ARG A 110 18.17 -11.92 4.69
N GLY A 111 17.84 -10.88 5.46
CA GLY A 111 18.63 -9.66 5.55
C GLY A 111 18.36 -8.67 4.41
N ASP A 112 17.29 -8.85 3.65
CA ASP A 112 16.89 -7.96 2.55
C ASP A 112 16.32 -6.62 3.07
N ALA A 113 15.88 -6.59 4.33
CA ALA A 113 15.45 -5.39 5.05
C ALA A 113 15.82 -5.48 6.53
N GLN A 114 15.99 -4.33 7.19
CA GLN A 114 16.29 -4.22 8.63
C GLN A 114 15.02 -4.03 9.47
N ALA A 115 13.96 -3.49 8.88
CA ALA A 115 12.63 -3.37 9.47
C ALA A 115 11.58 -3.49 8.35
N ALA A 116 10.36 -3.85 8.71
CA ALA A 116 9.26 -3.94 7.77
C ALA A 116 7.95 -3.42 8.37
N LEU A 117 7.22 -2.63 7.59
CA LEU A 117 5.82 -2.31 7.87
C LEU A 117 4.96 -3.28 7.07
N ALA A 118 4.27 -4.18 7.79
CA ALA A 118 3.48 -5.25 7.20
C ALA A 118 2.03 -5.21 7.67
N GLY A 119 1.09 -5.48 6.77
CA GLY A 119 -0.34 -5.50 7.09
C GLY A 119 -1.21 -5.57 5.85
N GLY A 120 -2.40 -4.97 5.91
CA GLY A 120 -3.27 -4.88 4.73
C GLY A 120 -4.53 -4.05 4.95
N SER A 121 -5.25 -3.82 3.85
CA SER A 121 -6.50 -3.03 3.79
C SER A 121 -7.33 -3.36 2.55
#